data_AF-A0ABD7YXC8-F1
#
_entry.id   AF-A0ABD7YXC8-F1
#
_cell.length_a   1.000
_cell.length_b   1.000
_cell.length_c   1.000
_cell.angle_alpha   90.00
_cell.angle_beta   90.00
_cell.angle_gamma   90.00
#
_symmetry.space_group_name_H-M   'P 1'
#
loop_
_entity.id
_entity.type
_entity.pdbx_description
1 polymer ?
#
loop_
_entity_poly.entity_id
_entity_poly.type
_entity_poly.pdbx_seq_one_letter_code
_entity_poly.pdbx_strand_id
1 'polypeptide(L)'
;MKSLTSRAFLPINTDLFNNPKYQELSCDAMVLYSLYSQRKEVSTFHSQTGNDTFTDSEGIFIYFSNDEAAKILRMSVRKISTLRSQLIDCGLISVIRHGLKNFKIYVNTPETTPAETNLVLPWANFDFEKPIKSVPADSASTKSQKLPINQSNNNQTKLLLSRESNESVSQNQSNTLVAPKKSEKDVLNELSLDSIITRLKDTFSLPVVSRLKVLANNSYTKIKWFSDTIFKAKSQVTKKLLSDARWLYNPASQEATRFESNDLLKRGLESALLQIAEIVYKGKEKIQNKAKFIYVYLRNFMANAVKQYLIDNYELTEDDEIELNLLLSF
;
A
#
# COMPACT_ATOMS: atom_id res chain seq x y z
N MET A 1 0.72 23.17 26.10
CA MET A 1 -0.66 23.10 25.59
C MET A 1 -0.62 22.66 24.13
N LYS A 2 -1.10 21.45 23.79
CA LYS A 2 -1.29 21.07 22.38
C LYS A 2 -2.62 21.65 21.92
N SER A 3 -2.55 22.66 21.04
CA SER A 3 -3.71 23.26 20.40
C SER A 3 -4.58 22.19 19.74
N LEU A 4 -5.91 22.37 19.78
CA LEU A 4 -6.92 21.53 19.14
C LEU A 4 -6.91 21.61 17.59
N THR A 5 -5.78 22.00 16.98
CA THR A 5 -5.65 22.33 15.54
C THR A 5 -4.68 21.44 14.76
N SER A 6 -4.26 20.28 15.28
CA SER A 6 -3.45 19.33 14.49
C SER A 6 -4.34 18.34 13.73
N ARG A 7 -5.11 18.84 12.76
CA ARG A 7 -5.80 18.00 11.77
C ARG A 7 -5.13 18.22 10.43
N ALA A 8 -4.73 17.13 9.78
CA ALA A 8 -4.23 17.15 8.42
C ALA A 8 -5.41 16.99 7.46
N PHE A 9 -5.51 17.89 6.49
CA PHE A 9 -6.51 17.84 5.43
C PHE A 9 -5.82 17.63 4.09
N LEU A 10 -6.54 16.99 3.16
CA LEU A 10 -6.13 16.86 1.77
C LEU A 10 -6.91 17.91 0.96
N PRO A 11 -6.29 19.03 0.55
CA PRO A 11 -6.98 20.08 -0.19
C PRO A 11 -7.21 19.66 -1.64
N ILE A 12 -8.38 19.99 -2.19
CA ILE A 12 -8.67 19.83 -3.62
C ILE A 12 -8.72 21.23 -4.23
N ASN A 13 -7.94 21.45 -5.30
CA ASN A 13 -7.96 22.74 -6.00
C ASN A 13 -9.32 22.93 -6.70
N THR A 14 -9.95 24.06 -6.47
CA THR A 14 -11.28 24.40 -7.00
C THR A 14 -11.31 24.51 -8.53
N ASP A 15 -10.18 24.83 -9.16
CA ASP A 15 -10.06 24.85 -10.63
C ASP A 15 -10.34 23.47 -11.24
N LEU A 16 -10.11 22.38 -10.51
CA LEU A 16 -10.44 21.02 -10.97
C LEU A 16 -11.94 20.79 -11.12
N PHE A 17 -12.77 21.56 -10.41
CA PHE A 17 -14.23 21.49 -10.52
C PHE A 17 -14.79 22.49 -11.54
N ASN A 18 -14.12 23.64 -11.70
CA ASN A 18 -14.66 24.77 -12.45
C ASN A 18 -14.14 24.85 -13.89
N ASN A 19 -12.89 24.44 -14.13
CA ASN A 19 -12.29 24.53 -15.46
C ASN A 19 -12.83 23.40 -16.37
N PRO A 20 -13.44 23.72 -17.54
CA PRO A 20 -13.96 22.72 -18.47
C PRO A 20 -12.94 21.66 -18.90
N LYS A 21 -11.63 22.00 -18.89
CA LYS A 21 -10.55 21.06 -19.20
C LYS A 21 -10.56 19.81 -18.32
N TYR A 22 -11.06 19.92 -17.09
CA TYR A 22 -11.08 18.85 -16.09
C TYR A 22 -12.49 18.29 -15.84
N GLN A 23 -13.47 18.63 -16.68
CA GLN A 23 -14.87 18.24 -16.47
C GLN A 23 -15.08 16.72 -16.43
N GLU A 24 -14.30 15.97 -17.20
CA GLU A 24 -14.34 14.50 -17.24
C GLU A 24 -13.49 13.83 -16.13
N LEU A 25 -12.80 14.63 -15.30
CA LEU A 25 -11.96 14.10 -14.24
C LEU A 25 -12.84 13.53 -13.12
N SER A 26 -12.63 12.26 -12.78
CA SER A 26 -13.35 11.67 -11.66
C SER A 26 -12.93 12.28 -10.31
N CYS A 27 -13.84 12.31 -9.33
CA CYS A 27 -13.50 12.76 -7.97
C CYS A 27 -12.33 11.97 -7.37
N ASP A 28 -12.23 10.68 -7.67
CA ASP A 28 -11.12 9.83 -7.22
C ASP A 28 -9.79 10.28 -7.84
N ALA A 29 -9.79 10.73 -9.11
CA ALA A 29 -8.61 11.29 -9.76
C ALA A 29 -8.23 12.65 -9.16
N MET A 30 -9.20 13.50 -8.82
CA MET A 30 -8.95 14.76 -8.11
C MET A 30 -8.28 14.51 -6.75
N VAL A 31 -8.75 13.53 -5.98
CA VAL A 31 -8.13 13.13 -4.70
C VAL A 31 -6.72 12.58 -4.90
N LEU A 32 -6.49 11.78 -5.95
CA LEU A 32 -5.16 11.28 -6.29
C LEU A 32 -4.20 12.43 -6.66
N TYR A 33 -4.67 13.40 -7.44
CA TYR A 33 -3.91 14.59 -7.80
C TYR A 33 -3.54 15.41 -6.56
N SER A 34 -4.50 15.67 -5.65
CA SER A 34 -4.25 16.37 -4.40
C SER A 34 -3.13 15.72 -3.58
N LEU A 35 -3.11 14.38 -3.54
CA LEU A 35 -2.07 13.63 -2.82
C LEU A 35 -0.70 13.85 -3.47
N TYR A 36 -0.63 13.88 -4.80
CA TYR A 36 0.61 14.14 -5.52
C TYR A 36 1.08 15.58 -5.34
N SER A 37 0.16 16.54 -5.34
CA SER A 37 0.47 17.96 -5.09
C SER A 37 1.08 18.17 -3.72
N GLN A 38 0.50 17.61 -2.66
CA GLN A 38 1.08 17.68 -1.31
C GLN A 38 2.47 17.03 -1.24
N ARG A 39 2.67 15.90 -1.93
CA ARG A 39 4.00 15.27 -1.98
C ARG A 39 5.01 16.15 -2.73
N LYS A 40 4.58 16.83 -3.80
CA LYS A 40 5.42 17.79 -4.53
C LYS A 40 5.82 18.94 -3.62
N GLU A 41 4.93 19.48 -2.79
CA GLU A 41 5.25 20.54 -1.82
C GLU A 41 6.37 20.11 -0.85
N VAL A 42 6.36 18.86 -0.41
CA VAL A 42 7.44 18.30 0.43
C VAL A 42 8.76 18.24 -0.34
N SER A 43 8.75 17.77 -1.59
CA SER A 43 9.95 17.79 -2.45
C SER A 43 10.46 19.22 -2.67
N THR A 44 9.57 20.18 -2.92
CA THR A 44 9.89 21.60 -3.08
C THR A 44 10.54 22.17 -1.83
N PHE A 45 9.98 21.88 -0.65
CA PHE A 45 10.55 22.32 0.63
C PHE A 45 11.98 21.79 0.81
N HIS A 46 12.22 20.51 0.52
CA HIS A 46 13.56 19.93 0.62
C HIS A 46 14.56 20.63 -0.31
N SER A 47 14.20 20.89 -1.57
CA SER A 47 15.09 21.61 -2.51
C SER A 47 15.37 23.04 -2.05
N GLN A 48 14.37 23.75 -1.52
CA GLN A 48 14.56 25.08 -0.94
C GLN A 48 15.51 25.08 0.28
N THR A 49 15.56 23.98 1.03
CA THR A 49 16.48 23.79 2.16
C THR A 49 17.85 23.23 1.76
N GLY A 50 18.14 23.12 0.46
CA GLY A 50 19.44 22.68 -0.07
C GLY A 50 19.58 21.17 -0.27
N ASN A 51 18.46 20.42 -0.25
CA ASN A 51 18.44 19.00 -0.58
C ASN A 51 17.76 18.78 -1.95
N ASP A 52 18.57 18.60 -2.98
CA ASP A 52 18.10 18.46 -4.37
C ASP A 52 17.84 17.01 -4.80
N THR A 53 17.65 16.08 -3.84
CA THR A 53 17.37 14.65 -4.13
C THR A 53 16.15 14.45 -5.05
N PHE A 54 15.19 15.38 -5.04
CA PHE A 54 13.94 15.31 -5.81
C PHE A 54 13.83 16.39 -6.88
N THR A 55 14.97 16.92 -7.32
CA THR A 55 15.06 17.96 -8.36
C THR A 55 15.99 17.47 -9.46
N ASP A 56 15.59 17.64 -10.72
CA ASP A 56 16.44 17.40 -11.88
C ASP A 56 16.23 18.49 -12.95
N SER A 57 16.77 18.28 -14.16
CA SER A 57 16.68 19.24 -15.26
C SER A 57 15.25 19.54 -15.72
N GLU A 58 14.31 18.63 -15.51
CA GLU A 58 12.89 18.80 -15.85
C GLU A 58 12.10 19.45 -14.70
N GLY A 59 12.73 19.60 -13.53
CA GLY A 59 12.19 20.28 -12.36
C GLY A 59 11.99 19.34 -11.16
N ILE A 60 11.06 19.71 -10.30
CA ILE A 60 10.77 18.99 -9.05
C ILE A 60 9.83 17.81 -9.35
N PHE A 61 10.21 16.62 -8.90
CA PHE A 61 9.44 15.39 -9.06
C PHE A 61 9.14 14.70 -7.73
N ILE A 62 8.26 13.70 -7.79
CA ILE A 62 7.98 12.80 -6.67
C ILE A 62 8.19 11.34 -7.08
N TYR A 63 8.62 10.51 -6.14
CA TYR A 63 8.46 9.07 -6.24
C TYR A 63 7.18 8.64 -5.52
N PHE A 64 6.26 8.07 -6.28
CA PHE A 64 5.01 7.56 -5.73
C PHE A 64 4.47 6.40 -6.56
N SER A 65 4.51 5.20 -5.99
CA SER A 65 4.09 3.98 -6.69
C SER A 65 2.56 3.85 -6.76
N ASN A 66 2.07 3.09 -7.74
CA ASN A 66 0.64 2.76 -7.80
C ASN A 66 0.19 1.96 -6.58
N ASP A 67 1.07 1.11 -6.02
CA ASP A 67 0.80 0.34 -4.81
C ASP A 67 0.64 1.23 -3.57
N GLU A 68 1.44 2.28 -3.43
CA GLU A 68 1.30 3.25 -2.33
C GLU A 68 -0.01 4.04 -2.45
N ALA A 69 -0.31 4.55 -3.65
CA ALA A 69 -1.57 5.23 -3.93
C ALA A 69 -2.78 4.33 -3.64
N ALA A 70 -2.71 3.06 -4.07
CA ALA A 70 -3.75 2.06 -3.88
C ALA A 70 -4.03 1.81 -2.40
N LYS A 71 -2.98 1.71 -1.58
CA LYS A 71 -3.10 1.54 -0.12
C LYS A 71 -3.73 2.75 0.55
N ILE A 72 -3.28 3.97 0.19
CA ILE A 72 -3.77 5.21 0.81
C ILE A 72 -5.24 5.47 0.44
N LEU A 73 -5.58 5.36 -0.83
CA LEU A 73 -6.93 5.59 -1.34
C LEU A 73 -7.86 4.38 -1.17
N ARG A 74 -7.33 3.25 -0.71
CA ARG A 74 -8.06 1.97 -0.52
C ARG A 74 -8.73 1.48 -1.80
N MET A 75 -8.01 1.57 -2.90
CA MET A 75 -8.46 1.17 -4.23
C MET A 75 -7.57 0.07 -4.81
N SER A 76 -8.03 -0.59 -5.88
CA SER A 76 -7.18 -1.53 -6.61
C SER A 76 -6.07 -0.78 -7.37
N VAL A 77 -4.91 -1.42 -7.51
CA VAL A 77 -3.79 -0.90 -8.33
C VAL A 77 -4.22 -0.62 -9.77
N ARG A 78 -5.12 -1.45 -10.32
CA ARG A 78 -5.71 -1.24 -11.64
C ARG A 78 -6.48 0.08 -11.70
N LYS A 79 -7.32 0.37 -10.71
CA LYS A 79 -8.07 1.63 -10.65
C LYS A 79 -7.13 2.82 -10.54
N ILE A 80 -6.12 2.77 -9.68
CA ILE A 80 -5.08 3.81 -9.61
C ILE A 80 -4.41 4.04 -10.95
N SER A 81 -4.06 2.98 -11.68
CA SER A 81 -3.46 3.11 -13.01
C SER A 81 -4.37 3.87 -13.97
N THR A 82 -5.68 3.59 -13.96
CA THR A 82 -6.66 4.33 -14.76
C THR A 82 -6.76 5.79 -14.35
N LEU A 83 -6.82 6.08 -13.04
CA LEU A 83 -6.84 7.45 -12.53
C LEU A 83 -5.57 8.22 -12.92
N ARG A 84 -4.40 7.56 -12.87
CA ARG A 84 -3.13 8.15 -13.30
C ARG A 84 -3.15 8.48 -14.79
N SER A 85 -3.68 7.59 -15.63
CA SER A 85 -3.88 7.88 -17.06
C SER A 85 -4.76 9.11 -17.27
N GLN A 86 -5.89 9.24 -16.56
CA GLN A 86 -6.74 10.44 -16.62
C GLN A 86 -5.97 11.73 -16.27
N LEU A 87 -5.12 11.69 -15.24
CA LEU A 87 -4.29 12.84 -14.85
C LEU A 87 -3.23 13.20 -15.90
N ILE A 88 -2.67 12.19 -16.59
CA ILE A 88 -1.73 12.41 -17.70
C ILE A 88 -2.47 13.03 -18.89
N ASP A 89 -3.63 12.48 -19.25
CA ASP A 89 -4.42 12.92 -20.41
C ASP A 89 -4.86 14.40 -20.27
N CYS A 90 -5.17 14.84 -19.05
CA CYS A 90 -5.50 16.23 -18.74
C CYS A 90 -4.27 17.13 -18.49
N GLY A 91 -3.04 16.60 -18.58
CA GLY A 91 -1.80 17.34 -18.40
C GLY A 91 -1.50 17.77 -16.96
N LEU A 92 -2.20 17.21 -15.96
CA LEU A 92 -1.98 17.51 -14.54
C LEU A 92 -0.71 16.86 -14.01
N ILE A 93 -0.24 15.79 -14.65
CA ILE A 93 1.03 15.15 -14.33
C ILE A 93 1.77 14.72 -15.61
N SER A 94 3.08 14.63 -15.53
CA SER A 94 3.90 13.87 -16.48
C SER A 94 4.66 12.77 -15.73
N VAL A 95 4.87 11.65 -16.39
CA VAL A 95 5.47 10.46 -15.78
C VAL A 95 6.63 9.99 -16.65
N ILE A 96 7.83 10.04 -16.11
CA ILE A 96 9.05 9.58 -16.78
C ILE A 96 9.53 8.32 -16.06
N ARG A 97 9.78 7.25 -16.83
CA ARG A 97 10.34 6.01 -16.29
C ARG A 97 11.76 6.28 -15.79
N HIS A 98 12.04 5.87 -14.56
CA HIS A 98 13.36 6.00 -13.95
C HIS A 98 13.79 4.65 -13.37
N GLY A 99 14.73 4.01 -14.06
CA GLY A 99 15.14 2.64 -13.75
C GLY A 99 14.06 1.60 -14.03
N LEU A 100 14.15 0.47 -13.33
CA LEU A 100 13.31 -0.70 -13.64
C LEU A 100 11.88 -0.58 -13.10
N LYS A 101 11.72 -0.05 -11.88
CA LYS A 101 10.46 -0.03 -11.12
C LYS A 101 9.93 1.36 -10.77
N ASN A 102 10.78 2.39 -10.84
CA ASN A 102 10.41 3.72 -10.37
C ASN A 102 9.97 4.60 -11.53
N PHE A 103 9.12 5.56 -11.19
CA PHE A 103 8.67 6.59 -12.10
C PHE A 103 8.85 7.93 -11.41
N LYS A 104 9.52 8.86 -12.07
CA LYS A 104 9.50 10.27 -11.70
C LYS A 104 8.17 10.84 -12.14
N ILE A 105 7.42 11.38 -11.20
CA ILE A 105 6.14 12.02 -11.47
C ILE A 105 6.34 13.51 -11.25
N TYR A 106 6.18 14.29 -12.33
CA TYR A 106 6.16 15.74 -12.25
C TYR A 106 4.70 16.17 -12.17
N VAL A 107 4.41 17.03 -11.20
CA VAL A 107 3.03 17.44 -10.90
C VAL A 107 2.87 18.89 -11.33
N ASN A 108 1.96 19.13 -12.27
CA ASN A 108 1.69 20.45 -12.81
C ASN A 108 0.60 21.13 -11.99
N THR A 109 0.68 22.46 -11.86
CA THR A 109 -0.40 23.26 -11.28
C THR A 109 -1.60 23.23 -12.24
N PRO A 110 -2.86 23.13 -11.75
CA PRO A 110 -4.02 23.15 -12.64
C PRO A 110 -4.12 24.49 -13.34
N GLU A 111 -4.66 24.49 -14.56
CA GLU A 111 -4.91 25.73 -15.30
C GLU A 111 -6.06 26.49 -14.65
N THR A 112 -5.86 27.80 -14.47
CA THR A 112 -6.86 28.69 -13.90
C THR A 112 -8.13 28.66 -14.73
N THR A 113 -9.27 28.58 -14.05
CA THR A 113 -10.58 28.63 -14.67
C THR A 113 -10.75 29.90 -15.52
N PRO A 114 -11.14 29.80 -16.80
CA PRO A 114 -11.38 30.97 -17.64
C PRO A 114 -12.52 31.85 -17.11
N ALA A 115 -12.36 33.17 -17.16
CA ALA A 115 -13.28 34.13 -16.53
C ALA A 115 -14.73 34.07 -17.06
N GLU A 116 -14.93 33.57 -18.28
CA GLU A 116 -16.25 33.47 -18.92
C GLU A 116 -17.01 32.19 -18.58
N THR A 117 -16.44 31.29 -17.78
CA THR A 117 -17.07 30.01 -17.43
C THR A 117 -18.00 30.13 -16.24
N ASN A 118 -19.14 29.44 -16.30
CA ASN A 118 -20.06 29.33 -15.17
C ASN A 118 -19.45 28.42 -14.11
N LEU A 119 -19.13 28.97 -12.93
CA LEU A 119 -18.52 28.22 -11.83
C LEU A 119 -19.48 27.17 -11.27
N VAL A 120 -19.05 25.92 -11.24
CA VAL A 120 -19.76 24.80 -10.59
C VAL A 120 -19.63 24.92 -9.06
N LEU A 121 -18.44 25.28 -8.60
CA LEU A 121 -18.10 25.52 -7.21
C LEU A 121 -17.57 26.95 -7.07
N PRO A 122 -18.44 27.95 -6.84
CA PRO A 122 -18.02 29.34 -6.72
C PRO A 122 -17.11 29.53 -5.52
N TRP A 123 -16.09 30.38 -5.69
CA TRP A 123 -15.08 30.71 -4.67
C TRP A 123 -15.67 31.32 -3.39
N ALA A 124 -16.94 31.77 -3.43
CA ALA A 124 -17.67 32.34 -2.30
C ALA A 124 -17.78 31.45 -1.04
N ASN A 125 -17.41 30.16 -1.13
CA ASN A 125 -17.30 29.28 0.03
C ASN A 125 -16.01 29.50 0.87
N PHE A 126 -15.03 30.26 0.37
CA PHE A 126 -13.74 30.51 1.01
C PHE A 126 -13.37 32.00 1.17
N ASP A 127 -14.21 32.93 0.68
CA ASP A 127 -14.08 34.35 1.01
C ASP A 127 -14.58 34.62 2.43
N PHE A 128 -13.64 34.72 3.38
CA PHE A 128 -13.93 35.12 4.75
C PHE A 128 -14.07 36.63 4.93
N GLU A 129 -14.01 37.42 3.85
CA GLU A 129 -14.47 38.81 3.87
C GLU A 129 -16.01 38.88 3.84
N LYS A 130 -16.66 38.26 4.82
CA LYS A 130 -17.91 38.87 5.27
C LYS A 130 -17.51 40.22 5.88
N PRO A 131 -18.01 41.35 5.38
CA PRO A 131 -17.80 42.61 6.07
C PRO A 131 -18.29 42.41 7.49
N ILE A 132 -17.40 42.60 8.46
CA ILE A 132 -17.76 42.65 9.87
C ILE A 132 -18.68 43.86 10.00
N LYS A 133 -19.99 43.65 9.84
CA LYS A 133 -20.96 44.56 10.42
C LYS A 133 -20.83 44.33 11.92
N SER A 134 -19.97 45.10 12.57
CA SER A 134 -20.00 45.28 14.02
C SER A 134 -21.38 45.85 14.33
N VAL A 135 -22.29 44.98 14.76
CA VAL A 135 -23.50 45.42 15.43
C VAL A 135 -23.12 45.54 16.89
N PRO A 136 -23.15 46.75 17.50
CA PRO A 136 -22.97 46.91 18.94
C PRO A 136 -24.00 46.05 19.68
N ALA A 137 -23.60 45.45 20.80
CA ALA A 137 -24.37 44.44 21.52
C ALA A 137 -25.73 44.92 22.11
N ASP A 138 -26.12 46.18 21.92
CA ASP A 138 -27.34 46.75 22.47
C ASP A 138 -28.26 47.29 21.37
N SER A 139 -28.95 46.39 20.66
CA SER A 139 -30.22 46.69 19.98
C SER A 139 -30.85 45.42 19.43
N ALA A 140 -31.44 44.62 20.33
CA ALA A 140 -32.41 43.62 19.92
C ALA A 140 -33.63 44.35 19.29
N SER A 141 -33.74 44.31 17.96
CA SER A 141 -34.99 44.65 17.28
C SER A 141 -35.78 43.38 17.01
N THR A 142 -36.85 43.23 17.77
CA THR A 142 -37.87 42.19 17.61
C THR A 142 -38.70 42.47 16.35
N LYS A 143 -38.20 42.09 15.16
CA LYS A 143 -39.02 42.00 13.94
C LYS A 143 -38.42 40.99 12.97
N SER A 144 -39.16 39.92 12.72
CA SER A 144 -38.82 38.83 11.79
C SER A 144 -38.50 39.37 10.40
N GLN A 145 -37.31 39.09 9.90
CA GLN A 145 -36.98 39.19 8.48
C GLN A 145 -36.93 37.77 7.89
N LYS A 146 -37.88 37.50 6.98
CA LYS A 146 -37.86 36.34 6.09
C LYS A 146 -36.68 36.48 5.12
N LEU A 147 -35.78 35.51 5.11
CA LEU A 147 -34.86 35.26 4.00
C LEU A 147 -35.39 34.10 3.15
N PRO A 148 -35.11 34.06 1.83
CA PRO A 148 -35.72 33.10 0.92
C PRO A 148 -35.20 31.69 1.20
N ILE A 149 -36.15 30.77 1.39
CA ILE A 149 -35.91 29.34 1.48
C ILE A 149 -35.51 28.86 0.09
N ASN A 150 -34.28 28.38 -0.09
CA ASN A 150 -33.99 27.53 -1.25
C ASN A 150 -34.47 26.11 -0.88
N GLN A 151 -35.55 25.72 -1.54
CA GLN A 151 -36.29 24.48 -1.33
C GLN A 151 -35.66 23.34 -2.14
N SER A 152 -35.77 22.12 -1.57
CA SER A 152 -35.62 20.80 -2.20
C SER A 152 -34.17 20.35 -2.45
N ASN A 153 -33.65 19.30 -1.81
CA ASN A 153 -34.27 17.98 -1.64
C ASN A 153 -34.29 17.48 -0.19
N ASN A 154 -35.40 17.75 0.49
CA ASN A 154 -35.87 16.94 1.60
C ASN A 154 -36.66 15.76 1.04
N ASN A 155 -35.98 14.68 0.72
CA ASN A 155 -36.55 13.34 0.80
C ASN A 155 -35.57 12.48 1.61
N GLN A 156 -35.38 12.86 2.88
CA GLN A 156 -34.94 11.92 3.89
C GLN A 156 -36.10 10.95 4.12
N THR A 157 -36.16 9.89 3.31
CA THR A 157 -36.85 8.68 3.71
C THR A 157 -36.24 8.25 5.04
N LYS A 158 -37.04 8.44 6.09
CA LYS A 158 -36.91 7.85 7.40
C LYS A 158 -36.71 6.34 7.21
N LEU A 159 -35.47 5.88 7.08
CA LEU A 159 -35.13 4.48 7.29
C LEU A 159 -35.27 4.23 8.78
N LEU A 160 -36.51 3.94 9.16
CA LEU A 160 -36.84 3.18 10.34
C LEU A 160 -35.95 1.93 10.30
N LEU A 161 -34.99 1.88 11.23
CA LEU A 161 -34.36 0.64 11.65
C LEU A 161 -35.46 -0.23 12.23
N SER A 162 -36.14 -0.99 11.37
CA SER A 162 -36.98 -2.11 11.75
C SER A 162 -36.09 -3.12 12.45
N ARG A 163 -36.16 -3.11 13.77
CA ARG A 163 -35.49 -4.03 14.66
C ARG A 163 -36.46 -5.15 14.95
N GLU A 164 -36.52 -6.13 14.08
CA GLU A 164 -37.15 -7.44 14.31
C GLU A 164 -36.24 -8.48 13.65
N SER A 165 -35.30 -9.03 14.42
CA SER A 165 -35.39 -10.29 15.17
C SER A 165 -35.20 -11.51 14.29
N ASN A 166 -34.03 -12.15 14.45
CA ASN A 166 -33.91 -13.54 14.91
C ASN A 166 -32.47 -14.03 14.69
N GLU A 167 -31.59 -13.85 15.67
CA GLU A 167 -30.67 -14.93 16.03
C GLU A 167 -30.72 -15.09 17.53
N SER A 168 -31.39 -16.17 17.91
CA SER A 168 -31.49 -16.73 19.24
C SER A 168 -30.12 -16.85 19.89
N VAL A 169 -29.92 -16.04 20.94
CA VAL A 169 -29.00 -16.35 22.02
C VAL A 169 -29.54 -17.62 22.69
N SER A 170 -29.03 -18.79 22.28
CA SER A 170 -29.13 -19.97 23.13
C SER A 170 -28.10 -19.86 24.24
N GLN A 171 -28.55 -19.31 25.37
CA GLN A 171 -28.07 -19.75 26.67
C GLN A 171 -28.41 -21.24 26.80
N ASN A 172 -27.39 -22.09 26.77
CA ASN A 172 -27.47 -23.43 27.35
C ASN A 172 -26.34 -23.47 28.37
N GLN A 173 -26.66 -23.28 29.65
CA GLN A 173 -27.05 -24.37 30.56
C GLN A 173 -26.00 -25.47 30.59
N SER A 174 -25.37 -25.54 31.76
CA SER A 174 -24.52 -26.61 32.24
C SER A 174 -25.19 -27.96 32.07
N ASN A 175 -25.00 -28.58 30.90
CA ASN A 175 -25.25 -29.99 30.69
C ASN A 175 -23.88 -30.66 30.51
N THR A 176 -23.51 -31.43 31.52
CA THR A 176 -22.43 -32.40 31.50
C THR A 176 -22.66 -33.36 30.34
N LEU A 177 -22.09 -33.05 29.18
CA LEU A 177 -21.94 -33.96 28.05
C LEU A 177 -20.44 -34.16 27.86
N VAL A 178 -20.02 -35.39 28.14
CA VAL A 178 -18.66 -35.89 28.06
C VAL A 178 -18.02 -35.43 26.76
N ALA A 179 -17.08 -34.47 26.86
CA ALA A 179 -16.21 -34.14 25.75
C ALA A 179 -15.51 -35.43 25.28
N PRO A 180 -15.40 -35.72 23.97
CA PRO A 180 -14.52 -36.77 23.53
C PRO A 180 -13.14 -36.37 24.06
N LYS A 181 -12.54 -37.20 24.91
CA LYS A 181 -11.18 -36.97 25.41
C LYS A 181 -10.29 -36.79 24.19
N LYS A 182 -9.92 -35.54 23.86
CA LYS A 182 -8.87 -35.25 22.90
C LYS A 182 -7.69 -36.09 23.35
N SER A 183 -7.18 -36.94 22.47
CA SER A 183 -6.08 -37.81 22.84
C SER A 183 -4.88 -36.93 23.22
N GLU A 184 -4.02 -37.38 24.14
CA GLU A 184 -2.79 -36.64 24.47
C GLU A 184 -1.96 -36.30 23.23
N LYS A 185 -2.04 -37.17 22.20
CA LYS A 185 -1.41 -36.95 20.89
C LYS A 185 -2.02 -35.76 20.13
N ASP A 186 -3.32 -35.54 20.20
CA ASP A 186 -3.99 -34.41 19.56
C ASP A 186 -3.63 -33.09 20.25
N VAL A 187 -3.60 -33.09 21.58
CA VAL A 187 -3.18 -31.93 22.38
C VAL A 187 -1.71 -31.58 22.11
N LEU A 188 -0.83 -32.58 22.08
CA LEU A 188 0.59 -32.38 21.78
C LEU A 188 0.81 -31.87 20.35
N ASN A 189 0.03 -32.34 19.38
CA ASN A 189 0.08 -31.86 18.00
C ASN A 189 -0.37 -30.39 17.89
N GLU A 190 -1.45 -30.01 18.59
CA GLU A 190 -1.91 -28.61 18.65
C GLU A 190 -0.86 -27.69 19.27
N LEU A 191 -0.27 -28.08 20.40
CA LEU A 191 0.83 -27.33 21.04
C LEU A 191 2.06 -27.20 20.12
N SER A 192 2.40 -28.27 19.39
CA SER A 192 3.52 -28.27 18.45
C SER A 192 3.27 -27.33 17.27
N LEU A 193 2.04 -27.29 16.76
CA LEU A 193 1.61 -26.35 15.72
C LEU A 193 1.69 -24.91 16.22
N ASP A 194 1.14 -24.61 17.40
CA ASP A 194 1.17 -23.27 17.96
C ASP A 194 2.59 -22.78 18.22
N SER A 195 3.48 -23.66 18.70
CA SER A 195 4.90 -23.35 18.89
C SER A 195 5.59 -22.95 17.58
N ILE A 196 5.45 -23.76 16.52
CA ILE A 196 6.09 -23.43 15.24
C ILE A 196 5.48 -22.17 14.61
N ILE A 197 4.16 -21.99 14.71
CA ILE A 197 3.47 -20.81 14.19
C ILE A 197 3.94 -19.55 14.91
N THR A 198 4.12 -19.61 16.23
CA THR A 198 4.60 -18.48 17.04
C THR A 198 6.00 -18.07 16.60
N ARG A 199 6.93 -19.04 16.50
CA ARG A 199 8.29 -18.79 16.00
C ARG A 199 8.29 -18.17 14.60
N LEU A 200 7.41 -18.64 13.72
CA LEU A 200 7.34 -18.13 12.34
C LEU A 200 6.77 -16.72 12.24
N LYS A 201 5.93 -16.27 13.20
CA LYS A 201 5.42 -14.89 13.22
C LYS A 201 6.49 -13.85 13.54
N ASP A 202 7.55 -14.25 14.24
CA ASP A 202 8.67 -13.35 14.55
C ASP A 202 9.53 -13.08 13.31
N THR A 203 9.58 -14.01 12.35
CA THR A 203 10.38 -13.90 11.12
C THR A 203 9.56 -13.51 9.89
N PHE A 204 8.34 -14.01 9.77
CA PHE A 204 7.49 -13.84 8.60
C PHE A 204 6.27 -12.96 8.88
N SER A 205 5.78 -12.31 7.84
CA SER A 205 4.53 -11.55 7.91
C SER A 205 3.32 -12.48 8.16
N LEU A 206 2.29 -11.95 8.80
CA LEU A 206 1.04 -12.69 9.07
C LEU A 206 0.41 -13.35 7.81
N PRO A 207 0.40 -12.69 6.63
CA PRO A 207 -0.07 -13.32 5.40
C PRO A 207 0.75 -14.56 4.99
N VAL A 208 2.08 -14.50 5.09
CA VAL A 208 2.96 -15.64 4.77
C VAL A 208 2.67 -16.82 5.70
N VAL A 209 2.59 -16.57 7.01
CA VAL A 209 2.25 -17.61 8.00
C VAL A 209 0.90 -18.24 7.70
N SER A 210 -0.10 -17.42 7.35
CA SER A 210 -1.44 -17.89 7.00
C SER A 210 -1.41 -18.76 5.73
N ARG A 211 -0.66 -18.35 4.70
CA ARG A 211 -0.49 -19.13 3.48
C ARG A 211 0.19 -20.47 3.73
N LEU A 212 1.22 -20.49 4.57
CA LEU A 212 1.92 -21.72 4.97
C LEU A 212 0.98 -22.70 5.68
N LYS A 213 0.11 -22.22 6.58
CA LYS A 213 -0.92 -23.06 7.22
C LYS A 213 -1.82 -23.73 6.18
N VAL A 214 -2.29 -22.95 5.20
CA VAL A 214 -3.15 -23.45 4.12
C VAL A 214 -2.42 -24.48 3.27
N LEU A 215 -1.21 -24.17 2.79
CA LEU A 215 -0.40 -25.09 1.97
C LEU A 215 -0.05 -26.40 2.69
N ALA A 216 0.17 -26.31 4.00
CA ALA A 216 0.49 -27.44 4.82
C ALA A 216 -0.75 -28.22 5.31
N ASN A 217 -1.97 -27.79 4.99
CA ASN A 217 -3.21 -28.32 5.56
C ASN A 217 -3.14 -28.43 7.10
N ASN A 218 -2.63 -27.39 7.78
CA ASN A 218 -2.40 -27.37 9.23
C ASN A 218 -1.57 -28.55 9.77
N SER A 219 -0.71 -29.17 8.96
CA SER A 219 0.16 -30.25 9.41
C SER A 219 1.52 -29.72 9.86
N TYR A 220 1.93 -30.05 11.10
CA TYR A 220 3.21 -29.61 11.67
C TYR A 220 4.39 -30.00 10.78
N THR A 221 4.44 -31.26 10.34
CA THR A 221 5.56 -31.78 9.53
C THR A 221 5.68 -31.04 8.20
N LYS A 222 4.55 -30.70 7.57
CA LYS A 222 4.52 -29.92 6.33
C LYS A 222 4.89 -28.46 6.56
N ILE A 223 4.38 -27.80 7.62
CA ILE A 223 4.77 -26.42 7.97
C ILE A 223 6.28 -26.36 8.22
N LYS A 224 6.81 -27.31 9.01
CA LYS A 224 8.24 -27.42 9.28
C LYS A 224 9.04 -27.59 7.99
N TRP A 225 8.61 -28.51 7.12
CA TRP A 225 9.27 -28.73 5.84
C TRP A 225 9.31 -27.48 4.95
N PHE A 226 8.19 -26.75 4.82
CA PHE A 226 8.14 -25.50 4.06
C PHE A 226 9.05 -24.44 4.69
N SER A 227 8.97 -24.23 6.00
CA SER A 227 9.84 -23.34 6.75
C SER A 227 11.32 -23.64 6.49
N ASP A 228 11.72 -24.90 6.69
CA ASP A 228 13.11 -25.33 6.49
C ASP A 228 13.55 -25.14 5.03
N THR A 229 12.65 -25.38 4.06
CA THR A 229 12.93 -25.15 2.63
C THR A 229 13.14 -23.67 2.31
N ILE A 230 12.34 -22.77 2.90
CA ILE A 230 12.49 -21.32 2.76
C ILE A 230 13.84 -20.87 3.33
N PHE A 231 14.18 -21.28 4.56
CA PHE A 231 15.46 -20.91 5.19
C PHE A 231 16.65 -21.51 4.46
N LYS A 232 16.53 -22.74 3.94
CA LYS A 232 17.57 -23.38 3.14
C LYS A 232 17.82 -22.62 1.84
N ALA A 233 16.75 -22.22 1.13
CA ALA A 233 16.83 -21.42 -0.08
C ALA A 233 17.51 -20.07 0.17
N LYS A 234 17.06 -19.34 1.21
CA LYS A 234 17.68 -18.09 1.66
C LYS A 234 19.17 -18.29 1.97
N SER A 235 19.51 -19.29 2.78
CA SER A 235 20.89 -19.58 3.17
C SER A 235 21.79 -19.85 1.97
N GLN A 236 21.30 -20.55 0.94
CA GLN A 236 22.08 -20.77 -0.28
C GLN A 236 22.36 -19.46 -1.03
N VAL A 237 21.36 -18.58 -1.15
CA VAL A 237 21.53 -17.26 -1.77
C VAL A 237 22.52 -16.41 -0.99
N THR A 238 22.36 -16.32 0.34
CA THR A 238 23.28 -15.58 1.21
C THR A 238 24.72 -16.11 1.09
N LYS A 239 24.92 -17.43 1.14
CA LYS A 239 26.26 -18.01 1.01
C LYS A 239 26.91 -17.69 -0.33
N LYS A 240 26.12 -17.70 -1.41
CA LYS A 240 26.63 -17.39 -2.75
C LYS A 240 26.93 -15.90 -2.92
N LEU A 241 26.13 -15.01 -2.35
CA LEU A 241 26.43 -13.58 -2.34
C LEU A 241 27.72 -13.30 -1.54
N LEU A 242 27.80 -13.86 -0.33
CA LEU A 242 28.93 -13.62 0.58
C LEU A 242 30.17 -14.44 0.26
N SER A 243 30.16 -15.30 -0.77
CA SER A 243 31.39 -15.97 -1.24
C SER A 243 32.32 -15.03 -2.00
N ASP A 244 31.78 -13.90 -2.46
CA ASP A 244 32.55 -12.87 -3.14
C ASP A 244 33.07 -11.85 -2.13
N ALA A 245 34.36 -11.51 -2.23
CA ALA A 245 35.02 -10.56 -1.33
C ALA A 245 34.39 -9.16 -1.37
N ARG A 246 33.85 -8.73 -2.52
CA ARG A 246 33.20 -7.43 -2.69
C ARG A 246 31.92 -7.32 -1.86
N TRP A 247 31.19 -8.42 -1.74
CA TRP A 247 29.93 -8.47 -1.02
C TRP A 247 30.08 -8.92 0.43
N LEU A 248 31.10 -9.71 0.76
CA LEU A 248 31.28 -10.30 2.10
C LEU A 248 31.29 -9.26 3.24
N TYR A 249 32.02 -8.16 3.05
CA TYR A 249 32.18 -7.10 4.05
C TYR A 249 31.27 -5.90 3.83
N ASN A 250 30.45 -5.92 2.77
CA ASN A 250 29.56 -4.82 2.45
C ASN A 250 28.29 -4.88 3.34
N PRO A 251 27.98 -3.84 4.14
CA PRO A 251 26.75 -3.79 4.93
C PRO A 251 25.48 -4.00 4.09
N ALA A 252 25.49 -3.54 2.84
CA ALA A 252 24.38 -3.69 1.90
C ALA A 252 24.02 -5.16 1.65
N SER A 253 25.01 -6.05 1.57
CA SER A 253 24.76 -7.49 1.34
C SER A 253 24.09 -8.16 2.55
N GLN A 254 24.44 -7.72 3.75
CA GLN A 254 23.87 -8.20 5.01
C GLN A 254 22.42 -7.74 5.15
N GLU A 255 22.12 -6.49 4.78
CA GLU A 255 20.75 -5.97 4.77
C GLU A 255 19.91 -6.62 3.67
N ALA A 256 20.46 -6.79 2.46
CA ALA A 256 19.75 -7.38 1.34
C ALA A 256 19.31 -8.81 1.60
N THR A 257 20.06 -9.57 2.40
CA THR A 257 19.79 -10.98 2.66
C THR A 257 18.88 -11.23 3.87
N ARG A 258 18.52 -10.22 4.66
CA ARG A 258 17.68 -10.36 5.87
C ARG A 258 16.20 -10.12 5.56
N PHE A 259 15.29 -10.84 6.25
CA PHE A 259 13.84 -10.66 6.05
C PHE A 259 13.34 -9.36 6.72
N GLU A 260 14.07 -8.90 7.70
CA GLU A 260 13.76 -7.75 8.54
C GLU A 260 13.98 -6.43 7.79
N SER A 261 15.02 -6.37 6.95
CA SER A 261 15.41 -5.20 6.16
C SER A 261 14.95 -5.27 4.70
N ASN A 262 14.98 -6.43 4.06
CA ASN A 262 14.58 -6.54 2.65
C ASN A 262 13.06 -6.75 2.50
N ASP A 263 12.37 -5.65 2.19
CA ASP A 263 10.91 -5.63 1.96
C ASP A 263 10.48 -6.52 0.78
N LEU A 264 11.33 -6.74 -0.23
CA LEU A 264 11.05 -7.65 -1.35
C LEU A 264 11.03 -9.11 -0.89
N LEU A 265 11.95 -9.51 0.00
CA LEU A 265 11.92 -10.84 0.62
C LEU A 265 10.69 -10.99 1.51
N LYS A 266 10.41 -9.99 2.35
CA LYS A 266 9.32 -10.02 3.33
C LYS A 266 7.94 -10.08 2.70
N ARG A 267 7.68 -9.23 1.69
CA ARG A 267 6.37 -9.13 1.02
C ARG A 267 6.25 -10.09 -0.16
N GLY A 268 7.33 -10.26 -0.93
CA GLY A 268 7.33 -11.12 -2.12
C GLY A 268 7.18 -12.60 -1.81
N LEU A 269 7.56 -13.05 -0.61
CA LEU A 269 7.46 -14.46 -0.22
C LEU A 269 6.01 -14.97 -0.22
N GLU A 270 5.04 -14.12 0.12
CA GLU A 270 3.62 -14.51 0.04
C GLU A 270 3.24 -14.83 -1.41
N SER A 271 3.57 -13.94 -2.35
CA SER A 271 3.31 -14.10 -3.77
C SER A 271 4.01 -15.34 -4.33
N ALA A 272 5.27 -15.59 -3.92
CA ALA A 272 6.01 -16.78 -4.33
C ALA A 272 5.32 -18.07 -3.85
N LEU A 273 4.86 -18.10 -2.59
CA LEU A 273 4.12 -19.24 -2.05
C LEU A 273 2.76 -19.43 -2.76
N LEU A 274 2.09 -18.35 -3.16
CA LEU A 274 0.85 -18.42 -3.92
C LEU A 274 1.07 -19.01 -5.32
N GLN A 275 2.11 -18.57 -6.02
CA GLN A 275 2.47 -19.11 -7.35
C GLN A 275 2.87 -20.58 -7.26
N ILE A 276 3.63 -20.96 -6.22
CA ILE A 276 3.90 -22.37 -5.91
C ILE A 276 2.59 -23.15 -5.70
N ALA A 277 1.64 -22.58 -4.94
CA ALA A 277 0.34 -23.22 -4.69
C ALA A 277 -0.39 -23.49 -6.01
N GLU A 278 -0.40 -22.49 -6.88
CA GLU A 278 -1.03 -22.55 -8.20
C GLU A 278 -0.35 -23.59 -9.10
N ILE A 279 0.96 -23.53 -9.28
CA ILE A 279 1.70 -24.41 -10.18
C ILE A 279 1.69 -25.87 -9.68
N VAL A 280 1.92 -26.10 -8.38
CA VAL A 280 2.12 -27.45 -7.83
C VAL A 280 0.82 -28.19 -7.52
N TYR A 281 -0.24 -27.47 -7.14
CA TYR A 281 -1.49 -28.07 -6.66
C TYR A 281 -2.71 -27.76 -7.52
N LYS A 282 -2.70 -26.70 -8.34
CA LYS A 282 -3.80 -26.37 -9.28
C LYS A 282 -3.42 -26.49 -10.75
N GLY A 283 -2.14 -26.52 -11.08
CA GLY A 283 -1.63 -26.59 -12.44
C GLY A 283 -2.05 -27.88 -13.14
N LYS A 284 -2.24 -27.79 -14.46
CA LYS A 284 -2.54 -28.94 -15.32
C LYS A 284 -1.29 -29.81 -15.56
N GLU A 285 -0.10 -29.26 -15.36
CA GLU A 285 1.17 -29.92 -15.61
C GLU A 285 1.57 -30.86 -14.46
N LYS A 286 2.01 -32.08 -14.79
CA LYS A 286 2.52 -33.04 -13.80
C LYS A 286 3.97 -32.71 -13.46
N ILE A 287 4.17 -32.06 -12.32
CA ILE A 287 5.52 -31.84 -11.75
C ILE A 287 6.02 -33.15 -11.16
N GLN A 288 7.08 -33.72 -11.76
CA GLN A 288 7.67 -34.99 -11.30
C GLN A 288 8.22 -34.90 -9.87
N ASN A 289 8.97 -33.84 -9.54
CA ASN A 289 9.54 -33.64 -8.21
C ASN A 289 9.11 -32.29 -7.61
N LYS A 290 7.98 -32.32 -6.90
CA LYS A 290 7.39 -31.14 -6.24
C LYS A 290 8.33 -30.50 -5.24
N ALA A 291 9.03 -31.30 -4.44
CA ALA A 291 9.96 -30.80 -3.42
C ALA A 291 11.13 -30.03 -4.03
N LYS A 292 11.77 -30.60 -5.06
CA LYS A 292 12.86 -29.95 -5.80
C LYS A 292 12.37 -28.68 -6.50
N PHE A 293 11.19 -28.74 -7.14
CA PHE A 293 10.60 -27.57 -7.78
C PHE A 293 10.39 -26.42 -6.79
N ILE A 294 9.74 -26.68 -5.65
CA ILE A 294 9.48 -25.68 -4.61
C ILE A 294 10.78 -25.04 -4.12
N TYR A 295 11.79 -25.86 -3.87
CA TYR A 295 13.10 -25.38 -3.44
C TYR A 295 13.77 -24.46 -4.47
N VAL A 296 13.84 -24.90 -5.73
CA VAL A 296 14.46 -24.11 -6.81
C VAL A 296 13.69 -22.81 -7.04
N TYR A 297 12.36 -22.88 -7.01
CA TYR A 297 11.50 -21.71 -7.15
C TYR A 297 11.76 -20.68 -6.07
N LEU A 298 11.73 -21.12 -4.80
CA LEU A 298 12.01 -20.24 -3.66
C LEU A 298 13.42 -19.66 -3.74
N ARG A 299 14.43 -20.46 -4.08
CA ARG A 299 15.81 -19.97 -4.22
C ARG A 299 15.93 -18.90 -5.29
N ASN A 300 15.35 -19.11 -6.47
CA ASN A 300 15.41 -18.15 -7.57
C ASN A 300 14.63 -16.88 -7.23
N PHE A 301 13.49 -17.00 -6.56
CA PHE A 301 12.77 -15.87 -5.99
C PHE A 301 13.65 -15.06 -5.02
N MET A 302 14.28 -15.73 -4.04
CA MET A 302 15.13 -15.06 -3.05
C MET A 302 16.32 -14.37 -3.72
N ALA A 303 16.97 -15.02 -4.69
CA ALA A 303 18.09 -14.46 -5.43
C ALA A 303 17.68 -13.18 -6.17
N ASN A 304 16.54 -13.20 -6.86
CA ASN A 304 16.02 -12.03 -7.55
C ASN A 304 15.63 -10.91 -6.58
N ALA A 305 15.02 -11.24 -5.45
CA ALA A 305 14.64 -10.26 -4.43
C ALA A 305 15.87 -9.61 -3.76
N VAL A 306 16.94 -10.37 -3.51
CA VAL A 306 18.21 -9.85 -2.99
C VAL A 306 18.87 -8.93 -4.01
N LYS A 307 19.02 -9.40 -5.26
CA LYS A 307 19.57 -8.62 -6.36
C LYS A 307 18.85 -7.28 -6.52
N GLN A 308 17.53 -7.35 -6.64
CA GLN A 308 16.72 -6.19 -6.91
C GLN A 308 16.70 -5.22 -5.73
N TYR A 309 16.79 -5.71 -4.49
CA TYR A 309 16.95 -4.83 -3.32
C TYR A 309 18.26 -4.05 -3.37
N LEU A 310 19.37 -4.70 -3.75
CA LEU A 310 20.66 -4.02 -3.87
C LEU A 310 20.62 -2.92 -4.94
N ILE A 311 20.07 -3.23 -6.11
CA ILE A 311 19.90 -2.27 -7.21
C ILE A 311 18.96 -1.12 -6.81
N ASP A 312 17.86 -1.42 -6.11
CA ASP A 312 16.85 -0.42 -5.78
C ASP A 312 17.29 0.52 -4.63
N ASN A 313 18.27 0.13 -3.80
CA ASN A 313 18.62 0.86 -2.55
C ASN A 313 20.08 1.32 -2.45
N TYR A 314 20.97 0.90 -3.36
CA TYR A 314 22.38 1.29 -3.35
C TYR A 314 22.84 1.68 -4.74
N GLU A 315 23.75 2.66 -4.80
CA GLU A 315 24.42 3.03 -6.05
C GLU A 315 25.46 1.96 -6.38
N LEU A 316 25.16 1.15 -7.39
CA LEU A 316 26.05 0.12 -7.92
C LEU A 316 26.70 0.62 -9.20
N THR A 317 27.97 0.31 -9.41
CA THR A 317 28.61 0.52 -10.71
C THR A 317 28.09 -0.51 -11.72
N GLU A 318 28.26 -0.26 -13.02
CA GLU A 318 27.89 -1.23 -14.06
C GLU A 318 28.58 -2.59 -13.84
N ASP A 319 29.85 -2.57 -13.43
CA ASP A 319 30.62 -3.78 -13.11
C ASP A 319 30.03 -4.54 -11.91
N ASP A 320 29.58 -3.82 -10.87
CA ASP A 320 28.92 -4.43 -9.70
C ASP A 320 27.60 -5.08 -10.09
N GLU A 321 26.81 -4.45 -10.98
CA GLU A 321 25.56 -5.02 -11.46
C GLU A 321 25.78 -6.29 -12.29
N ILE A 322 26.75 -6.27 -13.22
CA ILE A 322 27.10 -7.43 -14.05
C ILE A 322 27.56 -8.60 -13.18
N GLU A 323 28.42 -8.33 -12.21
CA GLU A 323 28.90 -9.35 -11.28
C GLU A 323 27.78 -9.88 -10.40
N LEU A 324 26.93 -9.01 -9.83
CA LEU A 324 25.78 -9.42 -9.03
C LEU A 324 24.82 -10.32 -9.83
N ASN A 325 24.61 -10.00 -11.11
CA ASN A 325 23.81 -10.82 -12.03
C ASN A 325 24.42 -12.21 -12.22
N LEU A 326 25.73 -12.29 -12.44
CA LEU A 326 26.45 -13.55 -12.60
C LEU A 326 26.40 -14.37 -11.31
N LEU A 327 26.67 -13.72 -10.18
CA LEU A 327 26.75 -14.34 -8.87
C LEU A 327 25.40 -14.92 -8.43
N LEU A 328 24.30 -14.19 -8.65
CA LEU A 328 22.96 -14.61 -8.24
C LEU A 328 22.16 -15.36 -9.32
N SER A 329 22.81 -15.76 -10.42
CA SER A 329 22.25 -16.73 -11.37
C SER A 329 22.28 -18.17 -10.80
N PHE A 330 21.19 -18.94 -10.91
CA PHE A 330 21.00 -20.18 -10.14
C PHE A 330 20.42 -21.35 -10.92
#